data_AF-G5KE15-F1
#
_entry.id   AF-G5KE15-F1
#
_cell.length_a   1.000
_cell.length_b   1.000
_cell.length_c   1.000
_cell.angle_alpha   90.00
_cell.angle_beta   90.00
_cell.angle_gamma   90.00
#
_symmetry.space_group_name_H-M   'P 1'
#
loop_
_entity.id
_entity.type
_entity.pdbx_description
1 polymer ?
#
loop_
_entity_poly.entity_id
_entity_poly.type
_entity_poly.pdbx_seq_one_letter_code
_entity_poly.pdbx_strand_id
1 'polypeptide(L)'
;MCMPKGMNDPIDYEALKGRDCYAGLDLSSTSDITAFVLVFPPRHSEENHIILPFFWLPKDTLELRCRRDHVLYDVWERQGYIKTTEGNVVHYGFIESFIEQLSETYHIKEIAYDRWNATQMVQNLEGMGLDRCIRHQGDEASVYDERGILSF
;
A
#
# COMPACT_ATOMS: atom_id res chain seq x y z
N MET A 1 -9.16 31.75 9.86
CA MET A 1 -7.80 31.51 9.30
C MET A 1 -7.42 30.10 9.72
N CYS A 2 -7.62 29.11 8.86
CA CYS A 2 -7.17 27.75 9.16
C CYS A 2 -5.66 27.72 8.97
N MET A 3 -4.92 27.34 10.02
CA MET A 3 -3.49 27.06 9.89
C MET A 3 -3.33 25.80 9.03
N PRO A 4 -2.31 25.72 8.15
CA PRO A 4 -2.04 24.51 7.40
C PRO A 4 -1.75 23.37 8.40
N LYS A 5 -2.43 22.22 8.22
CA LYS A 5 -2.17 21.00 9.01
C LYS A 5 -0.68 20.64 8.87
N GLY A 6 -0.03 20.37 9.98
CA GLY A 6 1.36 19.94 10.01
C GLY A 6 1.49 18.51 9.47
N MET A 7 2.67 18.17 8.93
CA MET A 7 3.01 16.81 8.47
C MET A 7 2.81 15.72 9.55
N ASN A 8 2.74 16.10 10.84
CA ASN A 8 2.64 15.20 11.99
C ASN A 8 1.24 15.16 12.64
N ASP A 9 0.23 15.78 12.04
CA ASP A 9 -1.12 15.69 12.57
C ASP A 9 -1.68 14.28 12.38
N PRO A 10 -2.46 13.74 13.35
CA PRO A 10 -3.14 12.47 13.17
C PRO A 10 -3.96 12.43 11.88
N ILE A 11 -3.83 11.34 11.13
CA ILE A 11 -4.61 11.12 9.91
C ILE A 11 -6.09 11.02 10.30
N ASP A 12 -6.91 11.85 9.66
CA ASP A 12 -8.37 11.79 9.77
C ASP A 12 -8.90 10.83 8.71
N TYR A 13 -9.06 9.56 9.08
CA TYR A 13 -9.49 8.49 8.18
C TYR A 13 -10.91 8.72 7.60
N GLU A 14 -11.80 9.36 8.35
CA GLU A 14 -13.15 9.66 7.88
C GLU A 14 -13.12 10.72 6.78
N ALA A 15 -12.25 11.72 6.90
CA ALA A 15 -12.04 12.72 5.86
C ALA A 15 -11.41 12.17 4.57
N LEU A 16 -10.90 10.94 4.59
CA LEU A 16 -10.35 10.25 3.42
C LEU A 16 -11.39 9.44 2.64
N LYS A 17 -12.52 9.06 3.26
CA LYS A 17 -13.53 8.20 2.62
C LYS A 17 -14.02 8.78 1.30
N GLY A 18 -14.07 7.93 0.27
CA GLY A 18 -14.47 8.29 -1.09
C GLY A 18 -13.52 9.24 -1.83
N ARG A 19 -12.41 9.69 -1.23
CA ARG A 19 -11.41 10.48 -1.95
C ARG A 19 -10.70 9.64 -3.00
N ASP A 20 -10.36 10.30 -4.10
CA ASP A 20 -9.45 9.77 -5.09
C ASP A 20 -8.07 9.53 -4.46
N CYS A 21 -7.52 8.34 -4.66
CA CYS A 21 -6.17 7.99 -4.27
C CYS A 21 -5.49 7.07 -5.28
N TYR A 22 -4.17 7.05 -5.22
CA TYR A 22 -3.32 6.17 -6.00
C TYR A 22 -2.59 5.24 -5.06
N ALA A 23 -2.15 4.08 -5.53
CA ALA A 23 -1.50 3.09 -4.69
C ALA A 23 -0.21 2.56 -5.30
N GLY A 24 0.73 2.22 -4.42
CA GLY A 24 1.87 1.37 -4.74
C GLY A 24 1.72 0.02 -4.04
N LEU A 25 1.92 -1.07 -4.76
CA LEU A 25 1.97 -2.43 -4.23
C LEU A 25 3.37 -3.03 -4.46
N ASP A 26 4.04 -3.37 -3.37
CA ASP A 26 5.29 -4.11 -3.38
C ASP A 26 5.10 -5.44 -2.66
N LEU A 27 5.22 -6.55 -3.40
CA LEU A 27 5.02 -7.89 -2.87
C LEU A 27 6.36 -8.49 -2.48
N SER A 28 6.49 -8.80 -1.19
CA SER A 28 7.69 -9.45 -0.69
C SER A 28 7.86 -10.84 -1.28
N SER A 29 9.11 -11.17 -1.58
CA SER A 29 9.56 -12.56 -1.68
C SER A 29 9.73 -13.18 -0.28
N THR A 30 10.51 -14.26 -0.16
CA THR A 30 10.72 -15.01 1.10
C THR A 30 11.23 -14.17 2.27
N SER A 31 11.98 -13.09 2.02
CA SER A 31 12.78 -12.38 3.02
C SER A 31 12.41 -10.93 3.26
N ASP A 32 11.47 -10.35 2.51
CA ASP A 32 11.17 -8.91 2.54
C ASP A 32 9.82 -8.63 3.21
N ILE A 33 9.41 -7.36 3.28
CA ILE A 33 8.10 -6.91 3.81
C ILE A 33 7.19 -6.62 2.63
N THR A 34 5.94 -7.10 2.66
CA THR A 34 4.94 -6.68 1.67
C THR A 34 4.41 -5.32 2.07
N ALA A 35 4.30 -4.39 1.11
CA ALA A 35 3.78 -3.05 1.33
C ALA A 35 2.65 -2.72 0.34
N PHE A 36 1.61 -2.08 0.85
CA PHE A 36 0.58 -1.43 0.05
C PHE A 36 0.39 -0.02 0.59
N VAL A 37 0.57 0.99 -0.26
CA VAL A 37 0.60 2.38 0.19
C VAL A 37 -0.39 3.18 -0.62
N LEU A 38 -1.39 3.76 0.04
CA LEU A 38 -2.30 4.73 -0.57
C LEU A 38 -1.71 6.14 -0.47
N VAL A 39 -1.80 6.89 -1.56
CA VAL A 39 -1.40 8.29 -1.69
C VAL A 39 -2.61 9.10 -2.11
N PHE A 40 -3.05 9.99 -1.23
CA PHE A 40 -4.14 10.92 -1.49
C PHE A 40 -3.54 12.26 -1.93
N PRO A 41 -3.72 12.68 -3.19
CA PRO A 41 -3.23 13.96 -3.67
C PRO A 41 -4.00 15.12 -2.99
N PRO A 42 -3.36 16.29 -2.85
CA PRO A 42 -4.00 17.45 -2.26
C PRO A 42 -5.14 17.97 -3.13
N ARG A 43 -6.25 18.42 -2.52
CA ARG A 43 -7.39 18.99 -3.26
C ARG A 43 -7.17 20.45 -3.67
N HIS A 44 -6.23 21.12 -3.01
CA HIS A 44 -5.84 22.49 -3.25
C HIS A 44 -4.39 22.73 -2.81
N SER A 45 -3.78 23.83 -3.25
CA SER A 45 -2.35 24.14 -3.06
C SER A 45 -1.87 24.18 -1.61
N GLU A 46 -2.77 24.37 -0.64
CA GLU A 46 -2.44 24.43 0.80
C GLU A 46 -2.56 23.07 1.52
N GLU A 47 -3.02 22.02 0.84
CA GLU A 47 -3.10 20.67 1.39
C GLU A 47 -1.83 19.90 1.03
N ASN A 48 -1.33 19.08 1.95
CA ASN A 48 -0.23 18.15 1.66
C ASN A 48 -0.77 16.82 1.15
N HIS A 49 0.10 16.03 0.52
CA HIS A 49 -0.18 14.62 0.28
C HIS A 49 -0.44 13.90 1.60
N ILE A 50 -1.42 13.01 1.61
CA ILE A 50 -1.65 12.10 2.74
C ILE A 50 -1.23 10.71 2.30
N ILE A 51 -0.33 10.09 3.07
CA ILE A 51 0.20 8.76 2.79
C ILE A 51 -0.35 7.81 3.85
N LEU A 52 -0.98 6.74 3.41
CA LEU A 52 -1.52 5.70 4.29
C LEU A 52 -0.87 4.35 3.93
N PRO A 53 0.20 3.96 4.64
CA PRO A 53 0.90 2.73 4.38
C PRO A 53 0.32 1.54 5.17
N PHE A 54 0.39 0.36 4.56
CA PHE A 54 0.07 -0.92 5.15
C PHE A 54 1.19 -1.91 4.88
N PHE A 55 1.60 -2.64 5.92
CA PHE A 55 2.73 -3.54 5.87
C PHE A 55 2.38 -4.92 6.40
N TRP A 56 2.95 -5.96 5.80
CA TRP A 56 2.73 -7.35 6.18
C TRP A 56 4.01 -8.16 6.31
N LEU A 57 4.01 -9.04 7.31
CA LEU A 57 4.99 -10.09 7.50
C LEU A 57 4.31 -11.42 7.87
N PRO A 58 4.85 -12.57 7.47
CA PRO A 58 4.36 -13.86 7.96
C PRO A 58 4.65 -14.01 9.46
N LYS A 59 3.64 -14.39 10.25
CA LYS A 59 3.72 -14.44 11.72
C LYS A 59 4.87 -15.33 12.19
N ASP A 60 5.06 -16.48 11.56
CA ASP A 60 6.06 -17.48 11.96
C ASP A 60 7.50 -17.00 11.70
N THR A 61 7.68 -15.94 10.92
CA THR A 61 9.00 -15.42 10.56
C THR A 61 9.44 -14.21 11.40
N LEU A 62 8.53 -13.64 12.22
CA LEU A 62 8.79 -12.40 12.95
C LEU A 62 10.04 -12.47 13.83
N GLU A 63 10.20 -13.52 14.63
CA GLU A 63 11.33 -13.63 15.56
C GLU A 63 12.66 -13.70 14.81
N LEU A 64 12.74 -14.51 13.76
CA LEU A 64 13.93 -14.65 12.93
C LEU A 64 14.29 -13.32 12.25
N ARG A 65 13.28 -12.59 11.75
CA ARG A 65 13.47 -11.28 11.11
C ARG A 65 13.91 -10.22 12.09
N CYS A 66 13.37 -10.21 13.32
CA CYS A 66 13.82 -9.27 14.35
C CYS A 66 15.32 -9.45 14.66
N ARG A 67 15.78 -10.70 14.75
CA ARG A 67 17.20 -11.01 14.98
C ARG A 67 18.08 -10.66 13.77
N ARG A 68 17.62 -10.93 12.55
CA ARG A 68 18.37 -10.70 11.31
C ARG A 68 18.50 -9.21 10.99
N ASP A 69 17.37 -8.50 10.98
CA ASP A 69 17.29 -7.11 10.52
C ASP A 69 17.61 -6.10 11.61
N HIS A 70 17.68 -6.55 12.88
CA HIS A 70 17.81 -5.69 14.05
C HIS A 70 16.68 -4.66 14.16
N VAL A 71 15.49 -5.01 13.66
CA VAL A 71 14.26 -4.21 13.72
C VAL A 71 13.26 -4.92 14.63
N LEU A 72 12.59 -4.16 15.50
CA LEU A 72 11.61 -4.67 16.46
C LEU A 72 10.24 -4.91 15.82
N TYR A 73 10.16 -5.78 14.81
CA TYR A 73 8.90 -6.05 14.10
C TYR A 73 7.81 -6.63 15.00
N ASP A 74 8.19 -7.37 16.04
CA ASP A 74 7.26 -7.88 17.04
C ASP A 74 6.61 -6.75 17.86
N VAL A 75 7.35 -5.69 18.16
CA VAL A 75 6.84 -4.48 18.80
C VAL A 75 5.92 -3.72 17.85
N TRP A 76 6.33 -3.58 16.58
CA TRP A 76 5.53 -2.89 15.56
C TRP A 76 4.22 -3.62 15.26
N GLU A 77 4.21 -4.95 15.33
CA GLU A 77 2.98 -5.75 15.24
C GLU A 77 2.05 -5.49 16.43
N ARG A 78 2.58 -5.53 17.66
CA ARG A 78 1.79 -5.20 18.86
C ARG A 78 1.27 -3.77 18.88
N GLN A 79 1.96 -2.84 18.21
CA GLN A 79 1.56 -1.45 18.04
C GLN A 79 0.61 -1.22 16.85
N GLY A 80 0.40 -2.23 16.01
CA GLY A 80 -0.46 -2.15 14.84
C GLY A 80 0.17 -1.48 13.61
N TYR A 81 1.48 -1.23 13.62
CA TYR A 81 2.21 -0.68 12.46
C TYR A 81 2.47 -1.74 11.38
N ILE A 82 2.56 -3.01 11.77
CA ILE A 82 2.66 -4.15 10.86
C ILE A 82 1.51 -5.11 11.14
N LYS A 83 0.92 -5.64 10.07
CA LYS A 83 -0.04 -6.75 10.12
C LYS A 83 0.70 -8.06 9.89
N THR A 84 0.15 -9.16 10.39
CA THR A 84 0.70 -10.49 10.11
C THR A 84 -0.28 -11.39 9.41
N THR A 85 0.22 -12.19 8.47
CA THR A 85 -0.51 -13.33 7.92
C THR A 85 -0.10 -14.59 8.68
N GLU A 86 -1.01 -15.56 8.79
CA GLU A 86 -0.68 -16.87 9.36
C GLU A 86 0.36 -17.60 8.50
N GLY A 87 1.14 -18.48 9.12
CA GLY A 87 2.15 -19.28 8.45
C GLY A 87 3.48 -18.56 8.20
N ASN A 88 4.27 -19.13 7.29
CA ASN A 88 5.65 -18.71 7.00
C ASN A 88 5.80 -17.91 5.69
N VAL A 89 4.70 -17.67 4.96
CA VAL A 89 4.64 -16.85 3.74
C VAL A 89 3.47 -15.88 3.78
N VAL A 90 3.55 -14.78 3.04
CA VAL A 90 2.42 -13.86 2.89
C VAL A 90 1.44 -14.46 1.90
N HIS A 91 0.22 -14.76 2.35
CA HIS A 91 -0.84 -15.26 1.48
C HIS A 91 -1.47 -14.11 0.68
N TYR A 92 -1.29 -14.11 -0.65
CA TYR A 92 -1.75 -13.02 -1.50
C TYR A 92 -3.26 -12.79 -1.46
N GLY A 93 -4.08 -13.85 -1.31
CA GLY A 93 -5.52 -13.69 -1.14
C GLY A 93 -5.91 -12.83 0.06
N PHE A 94 -5.12 -12.82 1.14
CA PHE A 94 -5.34 -11.92 2.27
C PHE A 94 -5.11 -10.45 1.87
N ILE A 95 -4.08 -10.19 1.07
CA ILE A 95 -3.76 -8.84 0.58
C ILE A 95 -4.82 -8.40 -0.44
N GLU A 96 -5.26 -9.29 -1.33
CA GLU A 96 -6.33 -9.03 -2.30
C GLU A 96 -7.63 -8.62 -1.60
N SER A 97 -8.12 -9.42 -0.63
CA SER A 97 -9.31 -9.08 0.15
C SER A 97 -9.16 -7.78 0.94
N PHE A 98 -7.95 -7.47 1.40
CA PHE A 98 -7.70 -6.21 2.10
C PHE A 98 -7.76 -5.01 1.14
N ILE A 99 -7.20 -5.13 -0.06
CA ILE A 99 -7.27 -4.10 -1.10
C ILE A 99 -8.74 -3.89 -1.53
N GLU A 100 -9.53 -4.96 -1.65
CA GLU A 100 -10.96 -4.89 -1.94
C GLU A 100 -11.72 -4.09 -0.86
N GLN A 101 -11.50 -4.37 0.43
CA GLN A 101 -12.11 -3.59 1.51
C GLN A 101 -11.72 -2.10 1.47
N LEU A 102 -10.48 -1.81 1.08
CA LEU A 102 -10.03 -0.42 0.91
C LEU A 102 -10.68 0.25 -0.31
N SER A 103 -10.91 -0.47 -1.40
CA SER A 103 -11.59 0.07 -2.60
C SER A 103 -13.08 0.34 -2.38
N GLU A 104 -13.71 -0.37 -1.44
CA GLU A 104 -15.06 -0.03 -0.97
C GLU A 104 -15.10 1.28 -0.14
N THR A 105 -13.98 1.63 0.49
CA THR A 105 -13.88 2.78 1.40
C THR A 105 -13.32 4.04 0.72
N TYR A 106 -12.36 3.86 -0.19
CA TYR A 106 -11.62 4.92 -0.88
C TYR A 106 -11.71 4.72 -2.39
N HIS A 107 -11.64 5.81 -3.16
CA HIS A 107 -11.70 5.73 -4.61
C HIS A 107 -10.30 5.52 -5.19
N ILE A 108 -9.83 4.27 -5.16
CA ILE A 108 -8.52 3.91 -5.70
C ILE A 108 -8.58 4.01 -7.22
N LYS A 109 -7.86 4.99 -7.78
CA LYS A 109 -7.78 5.27 -9.22
C LYS A 109 -6.78 4.40 -9.92
N GLU A 110 -5.66 4.16 -9.26
CA GLU A 110 -4.59 3.35 -9.82
C GLU A 110 -3.78 2.64 -8.74
N ILE A 111 -3.27 1.46 -9.06
CA ILE A 111 -2.37 0.63 -8.27
C ILE A 111 -1.21 0.29 -9.19
N ALA A 112 -0.04 0.76 -8.81
CA ALA A 112 1.20 0.53 -9.51
C ALA A 112 2.05 -0.48 -8.74
N TYR A 113 2.74 -1.39 -9.44
CA TYR A 113 3.34 -2.59 -8.84
C TYR A 113 4.58 -3.11 -9.59
N ASP A 114 5.41 -3.92 -8.91
CA ASP A 114 6.53 -4.65 -9.54
C ASP A 114 6.06 -5.98 -10.17
N ARG A 115 6.33 -6.14 -11.48
CA ARG A 115 5.92 -7.31 -12.27
C ARG A 115 6.55 -8.62 -11.81
N TRP A 116 7.77 -8.59 -11.26
CA TRP A 116 8.53 -9.82 -10.96
C TRP A 116 7.83 -10.75 -9.97
N ASN A 117 7.13 -10.20 -8.96
CA ASN A 117 6.44 -10.99 -7.94
C ASN A 117 4.91 -10.96 -8.05
N ALA A 118 4.33 -10.06 -8.85
CA ALA A 118 2.88 -9.77 -8.82
C ALA A 118 2.05 -10.37 -9.96
N THR A 119 2.67 -11.04 -10.94
CA THR A 119 1.97 -11.47 -12.17
C THR A 119 0.66 -12.25 -11.90
N GLN A 120 0.66 -13.18 -10.94
CA GLN A 120 -0.55 -13.96 -10.59
C GLN A 120 -1.60 -13.14 -9.82
N MET A 121 -1.16 -12.25 -8.93
CA MET A 121 -2.05 -11.42 -8.11
C MET A 121 -2.73 -10.34 -8.96
N VAL A 122 -2.03 -9.81 -9.96
CA VAL A 122 -2.58 -8.86 -10.93
C VAL A 122 -3.77 -9.45 -11.68
N GLN A 123 -3.65 -10.68 -12.18
CA GLN A 123 -4.76 -11.36 -12.86
C GLN A 123 -5.99 -11.52 -11.96
N ASN A 124 -5.78 -11.77 -10.66
CA ASN A 124 -6.86 -11.86 -9.69
C ASN A 124 -7.51 -10.49 -9.44
N LEU A 125 -6.70 -9.44 -9.24
CA LEU A 125 -7.19 -8.08 -9.03
C LEU A 125 -7.95 -7.53 -10.26
N GLU A 126 -7.49 -7.85 -11.48
CA GLU A 126 -8.22 -7.55 -12.73
C GLU A 126 -9.61 -8.23 -12.73
N GLY A 127 -9.67 -9.49 -12.29
CA GLY A 127 -10.93 -10.24 -12.15
C GLY A 127 -11.92 -9.65 -11.13
N MET A 128 -11.45 -8.82 -10.19
CA MET A 128 -12.26 -8.13 -9.18
C MET A 128 -12.85 -6.79 -9.69
N GLY A 129 -12.67 -6.45 -10.98
CA GLY A 129 -13.13 -5.18 -11.54
C GLY A 129 -12.25 -3.98 -11.18
N LEU A 130 -11.01 -4.24 -10.71
CA LEU A 130 -9.95 -3.25 -10.58
C LEU A 130 -9.09 -3.16 -11.85
N ASP A 131 -9.50 -3.82 -12.94
CA ASP A 131 -8.86 -3.84 -14.26
C ASP A 131 -8.48 -2.44 -14.78
N ARG A 132 -9.33 -1.44 -14.52
CA ARG A 132 -9.07 -0.04 -14.94
C ARG A 132 -8.04 0.70 -14.10
N CYS A 133 -7.73 0.16 -12.92
CA CYS A 133 -6.86 0.76 -11.92
C CYS A 133 -5.48 0.12 -11.91
N ILE A 134 -5.22 -0.92 -12.70
CA ILE A 134 -3.91 -1.58 -12.70
C ILE A 134 -3.17 -1.10 -13.94
N ARG A 135 -2.06 -0.37 -13.76
CA ARG A 135 -1.19 -0.02 -14.90
C ARG A 135 0.23 -0.47 -14.69
N HIS A 136 0.84 -0.83 -15.82
CA HIS A 136 2.21 -1.26 -15.87
C HIS A 136 3.18 -0.08 -15.85
N GLN A 137 4.35 -0.29 -15.25
CA GLN A 137 5.51 0.56 -15.51
C GLN A 137 5.86 0.49 -17.01
N GLY A 138 5.59 1.54 -17.78
CA GLY A 138 6.00 1.67 -19.18
C GLY A 138 4.89 1.62 -20.25
N ASP A 139 3.60 1.55 -19.90
CA ASP A 139 2.55 1.90 -20.86
C ASP A 139 2.56 3.41 -21.13
N GLU A 140 2.09 3.88 -22.30
CA GLU A 140 2.28 5.27 -22.81
C GLU A 140 1.80 6.40 -21.87
N ALA A 141 1.13 6.07 -20.77
CA ALA A 141 1.00 6.94 -19.60
C ALA A 141 1.35 6.12 -18.33
N SER A 142 2.65 6.06 -18.01
CA SER A 142 3.18 5.57 -16.74
C SER A 142 2.74 6.53 -15.64
N VAL A 143 2.10 6.03 -14.58
CA VAL A 143 1.93 6.80 -13.33
C VAL A 143 3.21 6.97 -12.56
N TYR A 144 4.34 6.46 -13.03
CA TYR A 144 5.63 6.82 -12.48
C TYR A 144 6.30 7.86 -13.37
N ASP A 145 6.86 8.91 -12.75
CA ASP A 145 7.77 9.82 -13.44
C ASP A 145 9.08 9.12 -13.83
N GLU A 146 9.96 9.85 -14.52
CA GLU A 146 11.28 9.37 -14.95
C GLU A 146 12.20 8.90 -13.80
N ARG A 147 11.83 9.20 -12.55
CA ARG A 147 12.54 8.78 -11.33
C ARG A 147 11.92 7.54 -10.68
N GLY A 148 10.83 7.01 -11.24
CA GLY A 148 10.11 5.88 -10.68
C GLY A 148 9.16 6.25 -9.53
N ILE A 149 8.78 7.53 -9.42
CA ILE A 149 7.91 8.04 -8.34
C ILE A 149 6.50 8.21 -8.88
N LEU A 150 5.48 7.82 -8.10
CA LEU A 150 4.08 8.06 -8.44
C LEU A 150 3.87 9.54 -8.82
N SER A 151 3.39 9.76 -10.03
CA SER A 151 3.21 11.02 -10.75
C SER A 151 1.74 11.09 -11.16
N PHE A 152 1.08 12.12 -10.64
CA PHE A 152 -0.34 12.43 -10.83
C PHE A 152 -0.48 13.81 -11.46
#